data_AF-A0A6P7NZ67-F1
#
_entry.id   AF-A0A6P7NZ67-F1
#
_cell.length_a   1.000
_cell.length_b   1.000
_cell.length_c   1.000
_cell.angle_alpha   90.00
_cell.angle_beta   90.00
_cell.angle_gamma   90.00
#
_symmetry.space_group_name_H-M   'P 1'
#
loop_
_entity.id
_entity.type
_entity.pdbx_description
1 polymer ?
#
loop_
_entity_poly.entity_id
_entity_poly.type
_entity_poly.pdbx_seq_one_letter_code
_entity_poly.pdbx_strand_id
1 'polypeptide(L)'
;MPCPQIPNPEDPMAGKKPTVSLFVILMCVTAIGVFLMETDSKVQLKSTFQPTYVDPCSCGKCLSENDTWFMKRFNESEDPFLSEHFSLSAAAFSWWRLLQGERCSFLKFKNTVNALFQIFPPNPHVLEPRPERCRTCAVVGNSINLKGSGYGRLIDHHDVIIRINYGPTKGFEADVGNRTTHRVMYPESSMDLDDTTHLILFPFKLRDLEWLIRVFTARFPGKKYGSLKSVMTGNKDLVMVLNPTFMKYVHESWLDMKGKYPSTGFITLILALHICGEVDVFGYGADKDGNWSHYFEKLTSKTLKTGVHPGLHEYEVIGKLARKRKITFFSGRHNL
;
A
#
# COMPACT_ATOMS: atom_id res chain seq x y z
N MET A 1 -38.80 -52.74 20.83
CA MET A 1 -37.92 -53.91 20.91
C MET A 1 -36.49 -53.41 21.02
N PRO A 2 -35.73 -53.87 22.03
CA PRO A 2 -34.36 -53.43 22.31
C PRO A 2 -33.33 -54.25 21.50
N CYS A 3 -32.16 -53.66 21.22
CA CYS A 3 -30.99 -54.36 20.72
C CYS A 3 -29.86 -54.39 21.76
N PRO A 4 -28.99 -55.42 21.74
CA PRO A 4 -28.34 -55.97 22.92
C PRO A 4 -26.86 -55.57 23.06
N GLN A 5 -26.33 -55.77 24.28
CA GLN A 5 -24.93 -55.56 24.66
C GLN A 5 -24.02 -56.73 24.24
N ILE A 6 -22.76 -56.42 23.95
CA ILE A 6 -21.67 -57.35 23.60
C ILE A 6 -20.76 -57.56 24.83
N PRO A 7 -20.26 -58.78 25.12
CA PRO A 7 -19.52 -59.09 26.33
C PRO A 7 -17.99 -58.91 26.21
N ASN A 8 -17.35 -58.74 27.37
CA ASN A 8 -15.89 -58.72 27.57
C ASN A 8 -15.23 -60.09 27.31
N PRO A 9 -13.97 -60.12 26.84
CA PRO A 9 -13.18 -61.34 26.77
C PRO A 9 -12.37 -61.58 28.05
N GLU A 10 -12.34 -62.85 28.47
CA GLU A 10 -11.54 -63.42 29.54
C GLU A 10 -10.08 -63.69 29.11
N ASP A 11 -9.19 -63.68 30.10
CA ASP A 11 -7.78 -64.07 30.07
C ASP A 11 -7.55 -65.57 29.82
N PRO A 12 -6.34 -65.94 29.34
CA PRO A 12 -5.67 -67.09 29.93
C PRO A 12 -4.19 -66.83 30.29
N MET A 13 -3.80 -67.21 31.51
CA MET A 13 -2.40 -67.40 31.92
C MET A 13 -1.89 -68.79 31.50
N ALA A 14 -0.63 -68.87 31.05
CA ALA A 14 0.44 -69.61 31.75
C ALA A 14 1.74 -69.77 30.92
N GLY A 15 2.85 -69.25 31.47
CA GLY A 15 4.09 -70.03 31.69
C GLY A 15 5.12 -70.17 30.56
N LYS A 16 6.21 -69.38 30.64
CA LYS A 16 7.62 -69.86 30.56
C LYS A 16 8.60 -68.72 30.93
N LYS A 17 9.47 -68.96 31.91
CA LYS A 17 10.59 -68.07 32.27
C LYS A 17 11.73 -68.23 31.26
N PRO A 18 12.36 -67.15 30.77
CA PRO A 18 13.73 -67.22 30.26
C PRO A 18 14.70 -66.52 31.23
N THR A 19 15.78 -67.23 31.53
CA THR A 19 17.00 -66.74 32.16
C THR A 19 17.63 -65.64 31.29
N VAL A 20 17.81 -64.44 31.86
CA VAL A 20 18.50 -63.33 31.17
C VAL A 20 19.99 -63.61 31.20
N SER A 21 20.57 -63.86 30.03
CA SER A 21 22.01 -64.06 29.84
C SER A 21 22.79 -62.76 30.17
N LEU A 22 23.93 -62.89 30.85
CA LEU A 22 24.83 -61.79 31.26
C LEU A 22 25.25 -60.86 30.09
N PHE A 23 25.11 -61.33 28.84
CA PHE A 23 25.33 -60.56 27.62
C PHE A 23 24.33 -59.42 27.39
N VAL A 24 23.09 -59.53 27.88
CA VAL A 24 22.07 -58.48 27.72
C VAL A 24 22.36 -57.28 28.62
N ILE A 25 22.91 -57.51 29.81
CA ILE A 25 23.30 -56.44 30.74
C ILE A 25 24.48 -55.64 30.17
N LEU A 26 25.44 -56.29 29.52
CA LEU A 26 26.62 -55.60 28.96
C LEU A 26 26.26 -54.67 27.79
N MET A 27 25.29 -55.04 26.95
CA MET A 27 24.78 -54.20 25.85
C MET A 27 24.02 -52.97 26.36
N CYS A 28 23.32 -53.06 27.50
CA CYS A 28 22.65 -51.93 28.12
C CYS A 28 23.64 -50.91 28.72
N VAL A 29 24.76 -51.36 29.30
CA VAL A 29 25.75 -50.45 29.90
C VAL A 29 26.52 -49.66 28.83
N THR A 30 26.82 -50.27 27.67
CA THR A 30 27.42 -49.54 26.55
C THR A 30 26.46 -48.56 25.89
N ALA A 31 25.16 -48.90 25.79
CA ALA A 31 24.14 -47.99 25.25
C ALA A 31 23.91 -46.76 26.15
N ILE A 32 23.93 -46.93 27.48
CA ILE A 32 23.81 -45.82 28.43
C ILE A 32 25.07 -44.95 28.43
N GLY A 33 26.26 -45.55 28.27
CA GLY A 33 27.52 -44.80 28.16
C GLY A 33 27.59 -43.90 26.92
N VAL A 34 27.10 -44.38 25.76
CA VAL A 34 27.01 -43.55 24.55
C VAL A 34 25.95 -42.46 24.70
N PHE A 35 24.81 -42.76 25.33
CA PHE A 35 23.78 -41.75 25.59
C PHE A 35 24.25 -40.65 26.55
N LEU A 36 25.07 -40.98 27.55
CA LEU A 36 25.62 -39.99 28.50
C LEU A 36 26.75 -39.14 27.89
N MET A 37 27.56 -39.69 26.99
CA MET A 37 28.57 -38.88 26.26
C MET A 37 27.96 -37.99 25.17
N GLU A 38 26.81 -38.38 24.58
CA GLU A 38 26.09 -37.55 23.61
C GLU A 38 25.28 -36.42 24.29
N THR A 39 24.96 -36.55 25.58
CA THR A 39 24.33 -35.48 26.37
C THR A 39 25.29 -34.38 26.83
N ASP A 40 26.62 -34.61 26.81
CA ASP A 40 27.61 -33.62 27.27
C ASP A 40 28.13 -32.70 26.14
N SER A 41 27.83 -33.03 24.88
CA SER A 41 28.17 -32.17 23.72
C SER A 41 27.07 -31.17 23.33
N LYS A 42 26.03 -30.99 24.16
CA LYS A 42 24.98 -29.98 23.97
C LYS A 42 25.01 -28.87 25.03
N VAL A 43 26.18 -28.64 25.63
CA VAL A 43 26.46 -27.36 26.29
C VAL A 43 26.75 -26.33 25.20
N GLN A 44 25.97 -25.24 25.21
CA GLN A 44 26.19 -23.99 24.49
C GLN A 44 25.73 -23.89 23.02
N LEU A 45 24.41 -23.93 22.81
CA LEU A 45 23.73 -22.79 22.18
C LEU A 45 22.24 -22.79 22.57
N LYS A 46 21.95 -22.51 23.85
CA LYS A 46 20.72 -21.76 24.13
C LYS A 46 20.95 -20.39 23.51
N SER A 47 20.68 -20.27 22.22
CA SER A 47 20.30 -18.99 21.66
C SER A 47 19.13 -18.57 22.51
N THR A 48 19.39 -17.59 23.38
CA THR A 48 18.36 -16.75 23.94
C THR A 48 17.57 -16.29 22.73
N PHE A 49 16.46 -16.95 22.42
CA PHE A 49 15.45 -16.40 21.55
C PHE A 49 14.80 -15.30 22.39
N GLN A 50 15.56 -14.23 22.62
CA GLN A 50 14.99 -12.91 22.64
C GLN A 50 14.16 -12.86 21.36
N PRO A 51 12.89 -12.48 21.42
CA PRO A 51 12.25 -11.99 20.21
C PRO A 51 13.25 -10.96 19.70
N THR A 52 13.89 -11.20 18.55
CA THR A 52 14.59 -10.13 17.86
C THR A 52 13.49 -9.11 17.67
N TYR A 53 13.56 -8.05 18.47
CA TYR A 53 12.76 -6.87 18.26
C TYR A 53 13.27 -6.38 16.91
N VAL A 54 12.62 -6.86 15.85
CA VAL A 54 12.82 -6.35 14.51
C VAL A 54 12.36 -4.92 14.65
N ASP A 55 13.31 -4.00 14.66
CA ASP A 55 12.97 -2.59 14.65
C ASP A 55 11.97 -2.40 13.49
N PRO A 56 10.78 -1.82 13.72
CA PRO A 56 9.74 -1.68 12.68
C PRO A 56 10.19 -0.86 11.46
N CYS A 57 11.42 -0.38 11.48
CA CYS A 57 12.01 0.61 10.61
C CYS A 57 13.48 0.23 10.37
N SER A 58 13.76 -0.38 9.22
CA SER A 58 15.14 -0.60 8.74
C SER A 58 15.78 0.70 8.20
N CYS A 59 15.01 1.80 8.15
CA CYS A 59 15.48 3.13 7.83
C CYS A 59 16.00 3.80 9.11
N GLY A 60 17.06 4.60 9.04
CA GLY A 60 17.59 5.36 10.18
C GLY A 60 16.63 6.43 10.77
N LYS A 61 15.34 6.38 10.39
CA LYS A 61 14.23 7.20 10.85
C LYS A 61 12.96 6.34 10.88
N CYS A 62 12.38 6.15 12.06
CA CYS A 62 11.07 5.52 12.19
C CYS A 62 9.99 6.61 12.12
N LEU A 63 9.05 6.47 11.18
CA LEU A 63 7.96 7.46 11.01
C LEU A 63 7.13 7.65 12.29
N SER A 64 7.07 6.65 13.18
CA SER A 64 6.26 6.65 14.39
C SER A 64 6.95 7.18 15.67
N GLU A 65 8.18 7.69 15.63
CA GLU A 65 8.84 8.15 16.88
C GLU A 65 8.31 9.49 17.40
N ASN A 66 7.93 9.48 18.69
CA ASN A 66 7.80 10.60 19.66
C ASN A 66 7.14 11.91 19.17
N ASP A 67 6.22 11.83 18.21
CA ASP A 67 5.49 12.98 17.67
C ASP A 67 3.97 12.81 17.86
N THR A 68 3.44 13.39 18.93
CA THR A 68 2.02 13.29 19.30
C THR A 68 1.08 13.80 18.22
N TRP A 69 1.49 14.81 17.43
CA TRP A 69 0.66 15.34 16.35
C TRP A 69 0.56 14.35 15.20
N PHE A 70 1.66 13.67 14.87
CA PHE A 70 1.69 12.63 13.84
C PHE A 70 0.95 11.38 14.30
N MET A 71 1.23 10.88 15.51
CA MET A 71 0.60 9.67 16.05
C MET A 71 -0.92 9.79 16.20
N LYS A 72 -1.45 11.00 16.46
CA LYS A 72 -2.91 11.23 16.47
C LYS A 72 -3.56 11.06 15.09
N ARG A 73 -2.78 11.16 14.01
CA ARG A 73 -3.27 11.15 12.61
C ARG A 73 -2.91 9.87 11.87
N PHE A 74 -1.73 9.30 12.15
CA PHE A 74 -1.26 8.08 11.52
C PHE A 74 -1.86 6.86 12.22
N ASN A 75 -2.66 6.07 11.49
CA ASN A 75 -3.21 4.81 11.97
C ASN A 75 -2.68 3.69 11.09
N GLU A 76 -1.68 2.95 11.58
CA GLU A 76 -1.01 1.88 10.82
C GLU A 76 -1.94 0.73 10.42
N SER A 77 -3.06 0.56 11.13
CA SER A 77 -4.03 -0.50 10.85
C SER A 77 -5.00 -0.18 9.69
N GLU A 78 -4.91 1.00 9.07
CA GLU A 78 -5.76 1.35 7.93
C GLU A 78 -5.25 0.68 6.66
N ASP A 79 -6.03 -0.25 6.11
CA ASP A 79 -5.69 -0.91 4.85
C ASP A 79 -5.83 0.06 3.66
N PRO A 80 -4.73 0.41 2.96
CA PRO A 80 -4.78 1.39 1.88
C PRO A 80 -5.49 0.88 0.63
N PHE A 81 -5.52 -0.44 0.41
CA PHE A 81 -6.06 -1.04 -0.80
C PHE A 81 -7.27 -1.92 -0.52
N LEU A 82 -8.20 -1.98 -1.46
CA LEU A 82 -9.26 -2.99 -1.43
C LEU A 82 -8.65 -4.37 -1.61
N SER A 83 -9.19 -5.34 -0.87
CA SER A 83 -8.87 -6.76 -1.00
C SER A 83 -10.14 -7.60 -1.16
N GLU A 84 -9.99 -8.90 -1.45
CA GLU A 84 -11.13 -9.84 -1.53
C GLU A 84 -12.02 -9.82 -0.26
N HIS A 85 -11.40 -9.59 0.89
CA HIS A 85 -12.07 -9.53 2.20
C HIS A 85 -12.33 -8.10 2.68
N PHE A 86 -12.41 -7.12 1.77
CA PHE A 86 -12.60 -5.73 2.14
C PHE A 86 -13.82 -5.54 3.06
N SER A 87 -13.66 -4.69 4.07
CA SER A 87 -14.74 -4.22 4.92
C SER A 87 -14.93 -2.73 4.71
N LEU A 88 -16.12 -2.34 4.24
CA LEU A 88 -16.50 -0.94 4.08
C LEU A 88 -17.68 -0.66 5.01
N SER A 89 -17.45 0.17 6.03
CA SER A 89 -18.52 0.55 6.96
C SER A 89 -19.63 1.34 6.25
N ALA A 90 -20.84 1.30 6.79
CA ALA A 90 -21.96 2.09 6.26
C ALA A 90 -21.63 3.60 6.23
N ALA A 91 -20.89 4.08 7.23
CA ALA A 91 -20.42 5.46 7.29
C ALA A 91 -19.40 5.78 6.16
N ALA A 92 -18.42 4.88 5.94
CA ALA A 92 -17.44 5.05 4.87
C ALA A 92 -18.10 5.01 3.47
N PHE A 93 -19.02 4.06 3.26
CA PHE A 93 -19.77 3.99 2.01
C PHE A 93 -20.65 5.22 1.77
N SER A 94 -21.36 5.69 2.80
CA SER A 94 -22.20 6.88 2.71
C SER A 94 -21.38 8.12 2.36
N TRP A 95 -20.25 8.32 3.03
CA TRP A 95 -19.30 9.39 2.74
C TRP A 95 -18.79 9.31 1.29
N TRP A 96 -18.29 8.14 0.87
CA TRP A 96 -17.70 7.95 -0.46
C TRP A 96 -18.70 8.21 -1.58
N ARG A 97 -19.94 7.76 -1.42
CA ARG A 97 -21.01 7.97 -2.40
C ARG A 97 -21.31 9.46 -2.63
N LEU A 98 -21.14 10.30 -1.61
CA LEU A 98 -21.42 11.74 -1.67
C LEU A 98 -20.32 12.55 -2.39
N LEU A 99 -19.12 11.99 -2.56
CA LEU A 99 -17.99 12.70 -3.18
C LEU A 99 -18.33 13.28 -4.56
N GLN A 100 -18.98 12.48 -5.39
CA GLN A 100 -19.44 12.87 -6.74
C GLN A 100 -20.96 12.67 -6.95
N GLY A 101 -21.72 12.55 -5.85
CA GLY A 101 -23.19 12.48 -5.90
C GLY A 101 -23.74 11.19 -6.53
N GLU A 102 -23.06 10.07 -6.34
CA GLU A 102 -23.46 8.77 -6.88
C GLU A 102 -24.75 8.28 -6.17
N ARG A 103 -25.63 7.57 -6.88
CA ARG A 103 -26.90 7.05 -6.32
C ARG A 103 -26.92 5.53 -6.16
N CYS A 104 -25.76 4.87 -6.22
CA CYS A 104 -25.68 3.43 -6.14
C CYS A 104 -25.98 2.88 -4.73
N SER A 105 -26.49 1.64 -4.68
CA SER A 105 -26.64 0.89 -3.44
C SER A 105 -25.31 0.24 -3.02
N PHE A 106 -25.18 -0.07 -1.73
CA PHE A 106 -24.02 -0.80 -1.20
C PHE A 106 -23.86 -2.18 -1.86
N LEU A 107 -24.97 -2.86 -2.15
CA LEU A 107 -24.97 -4.13 -2.88
C LEU A 107 -24.39 -3.98 -4.28
N LYS A 108 -24.75 -2.90 -5.02
CA LYS A 108 -24.17 -2.64 -6.34
C LYS A 108 -22.66 -2.42 -6.24
N PHE A 109 -22.21 -1.63 -5.28
CA PHE A 109 -20.78 -1.44 -5.02
C PHE A 109 -20.05 -2.76 -4.75
N LYS A 110 -20.57 -3.58 -3.83
CA LYS A 110 -19.99 -4.89 -3.49
C LYS A 110 -19.90 -5.80 -4.71
N ASN A 111 -20.95 -5.86 -5.53
CA ASN A 111 -20.95 -6.67 -6.75
C ASN A 111 -19.91 -6.17 -7.77
N THR A 112 -19.75 -4.86 -7.93
CA THR A 112 -18.72 -4.28 -8.80
C THR A 112 -17.31 -4.59 -8.29
N VAL A 113 -17.06 -4.50 -6.98
CA VAL A 113 -15.76 -4.86 -6.40
C VAL A 113 -15.46 -6.36 -6.56
N ASN A 114 -16.44 -7.23 -6.32
CA ASN A 114 -16.28 -8.66 -6.57
C ASN A 114 -15.94 -8.95 -8.04
N ALA A 115 -16.55 -8.23 -8.98
CA ALA A 115 -16.24 -8.36 -10.40
C ALA A 115 -14.82 -7.86 -10.76
N LEU A 116 -14.30 -6.82 -10.08
CA LEU A 116 -12.90 -6.39 -10.25
C LEU A 116 -11.93 -7.51 -9.92
N PHE A 117 -12.13 -8.20 -8.80
CA PHE A 117 -11.22 -9.24 -8.33
C PHE A 117 -11.29 -10.55 -9.13
N GLN A 118 -12.25 -10.69 -10.04
CA GLN A 118 -12.21 -11.75 -11.06
C GLN A 118 -11.22 -11.44 -12.19
N ILE A 119 -10.72 -10.20 -12.27
CA ILE A 119 -9.93 -9.69 -13.39
C ILE A 119 -8.54 -9.24 -12.92
N PHE A 120 -8.47 -8.59 -11.76
CA PHE A 120 -7.27 -8.01 -11.18
C PHE A 120 -6.90 -8.72 -9.87
N PRO A 121 -5.63 -8.67 -9.44
CA PRO A 121 -5.19 -9.31 -8.21
C PRO A 121 -6.01 -8.86 -6.99
N PRO A 122 -6.55 -9.79 -6.18
CA PRO A 122 -7.31 -9.46 -4.98
C PRO A 122 -6.44 -8.99 -3.81
N ASN A 123 -5.15 -9.29 -3.83
CA ASN A 123 -4.21 -8.90 -2.80
C ASN A 123 -2.99 -8.25 -3.47
N PRO A 124 -2.85 -6.92 -3.39
CA PRO A 124 -1.68 -6.27 -3.95
C PRO A 124 -0.43 -6.64 -3.12
N HIS A 125 0.50 -7.39 -3.73
CA HIS A 125 1.78 -7.80 -3.13
C HIS A 125 2.71 -6.63 -2.74
N VAL A 126 2.29 -5.38 -2.94
CA VAL A 126 3.07 -4.16 -2.67
C VAL A 126 3.40 -3.98 -1.18
N LEU A 127 2.63 -4.60 -0.29
CA LEU A 127 2.75 -4.42 1.15
C LEU A 127 3.71 -5.39 1.84
N GLU A 128 4.38 -6.32 1.16
CA GLU A 128 5.31 -7.21 1.87
C GLU A 128 6.44 -6.38 2.49
N PRO A 129 6.52 -6.32 3.84
CA PRO A 129 7.63 -5.66 4.51
C PRO A 129 8.89 -6.38 4.08
N ARG A 130 9.95 -5.62 3.77
CA ARG A 130 11.29 -6.17 3.64
C ARG A 130 12.05 -5.74 4.89
N PRO A 131 12.01 -6.53 5.98
CA PRO A 131 12.56 -6.11 7.27
C PRO A 131 14.07 -5.83 7.21
N GLU A 132 14.73 -6.33 6.17
CA GLU A 132 16.17 -6.18 5.93
C GLU A 132 16.55 -4.92 5.14
N ARG A 133 15.58 -4.19 4.54
CA ARG A 133 15.89 -3.05 3.66
C ARG A 133 14.89 -1.91 3.78
N CYS A 134 15.41 -0.72 4.10
CA CYS A 134 14.67 0.53 4.04
C CYS A 134 14.09 0.76 2.64
N ARG A 135 12.76 0.85 2.52
CA ARG A 135 12.09 1.19 1.27
C ARG A 135 11.97 2.71 1.15
N THR A 136 12.70 3.28 0.20
CA THR A 136 12.68 4.71 -0.11
C THR A 136 11.66 5.02 -1.21
N CYS A 137 10.87 6.09 -1.01
CA CYS A 137 9.81 6.47 -1.94
C CYS A 137 9.92 7.93 -2.38
N ALA A 138 9.93 8.17 -3.69
CA ALA A 138 9.69 9.48 -4.27
C ALA A 138 8.21 9.63 -4.66
N VAL A 139 7.54 10.61 -4.08
CA VAL A 139 6.18 11.01 -4.46
C VAL A 139 6.26 12.25 -5.35
N VAL A 140 5.93 12.09 -6.62
CA VAL A 140 6.08 13.14 -7.64
C VAL A 140 4.71 13.66 -8.06
N GLY A 141 4.39 14.86 -7.60
CA GLY A 141 3.25 15.65 -8.03
C GLY A 141 3.45 16.27 -9.41
N ASN A 142 2.55 17.17 -9.78
CA ASN A 142 2.55 17.79 -11.12
C ASN A 142 2.86 19.28 -11.12
N SER A 143 3.25 19.88 -9.99
CA SER A 143 3.50 21.32 -9.92
C SER A 143 4.59 21.78 -10.89
N ILE A 144 4.38 22.97 -11.45
CA ILE A 144 5.32 23.72 -12.28
C ILE A 144 6.68 23.96 -11.60
N ASN A 145 6.77 23.91 -10.27
CA ASN A 145 8.03 24.06 -9.53
C ASN A 145 9.07 22.97 -9.83
N LEU A 146 8.66 21.88 -10.50
CA LEU A 146 9.57 20.87 -11.03
C LEU A 146 10.37 21.37 -12.24
N LYS A 147 9.84 22.30 -13.02
CA LYS A 147 10.47 22.75 -14.27
C LYS A 147 11.79 23.49 -13.99
N GLY A 148 12.88 23.02 -14.59
CA GLY A 148 14.23 23.52 -14.36
C GLY A 148 14.82 23.16 -12.99
N SER A 149 14.17 22.27 -12.22
CA SER A 149 14.66 21.86 -10.89
C SER A 149 15.93 21.01 -10.97
N GLY A 150 16.07 20.20 -12.01
CA GLY A 150 17.15 19.20 -12.12
C GLY A 150 17.00 18.01 -11.17
N TYR A 151 15.81 17.76 -10.60
CA TYR A 151 15.61 16.68 -9.62
C TYR A 151 15.57 15.28 -10.23
N GLY A 152 15.62 15.13 -11.56
CA GLY A 152 15.32 13.85 -12.21
C GLY A 152 16.19 12.68 -11.72
N ARG A 153 17.50 12.89 -11.59
CA ARG A 153 18.42 11.86 -11.07
C ARG A 153 18.16 11.52 -9.61
N LEU A 154 17.76 12.49 -8.80
CA LEU A 154 17.43 12.30 -7.39
C LEU A 154 16.14 11.49 -7.25
N ILE A 155 15.11 11.83 -8.03
CA ILE A 155 13.85 11.07 -8.09
C ILE A 155 14.15 9.63 -8.51
N ASP A 156 14.91 9.43 -9.58
CA ASP A 156 15.23 8.10 -10.13
C ASP A 156 16.14 7.25 -9.22
N HIS A 157 16.67 7.79 -8.12
CA HIS A 157 17.47 7.03 -7.15
C HIS A 157 16.61 6.19 -6.18
N HIS A 158 15.32 6.48 -6.06
CA HIS A 158 14.44 5.82 -5.10
C HIS A 158 14.08 4.38 -5.51
N ASP A 159 13.78 3.54 -4.52
CA ASP A 159 13.29 2.18 -4.76
C ASP A 159 11.91 2.22 -5.42
N VAL A 160 11.03 3.08 -4.91
CA VAL A 160 9.66 3.30 -5.37
C VAL A 160 9.49 4.74 -5.82
N ILE A 161 8.95 4.92 -7.01
CA ILE A 161 8.62 6.23 -7.60
C ILE A 161 7.14 6.21 -7.93
N ILE A 162 6.37 7.02 -7.20
CA ILE A 162 4.92 7.15 -7.32
C ILE A 162 4.61 8.46 -8.04
N ARG A 163 4.05 8.35 -9.24
CA ARG A 163 3.60 9.50 -10.05
C ARG A 163 2.07 9.55 -10.06
N ILE A 164 1.52 10.73 -10.21
CA ILE A 164 0.06 10.93 -10.18
C ILE A 164 -0.47 11.46 -11.52
N ASN A 165 -1.74 11.14 -11.82
CA ASN A 165 -2.52 11.68 -12.93
C ASN A 165 -1.87 11.37 -14.29
N TYR A 166 -1.92 12.29 -15.26
CA TYR A 166 -1.35 12.16 -16.60
C TYR A 166 -0.02 12.94 -16.83
N GLY A 167 0.64 13.41 -15.76
CA GLY A 167 1.96 14.06 -15.84
C GLY A 167 3.04 13.23 -16.59
N PRO A 168 3.56 13.70 -17.74
CA PRO A 168 4.49 12.95 -18.56
C PRO A 168 5.94 13.06 -18.05
N THR A 169 6.73 12.00 -18.21
CA THR A 169 8.18 12.06 -18.02
C THR A 169 8.92 12.48 -19.29
N LYS A 170 8.41 12.05 -20.44
CA LYS A 170 9.04 12.27 -21.75
C LYS A 170 9.20 13.77 -22.04
N GLY A 171 10.43 14.20 -22.28
CA GLY A 171 10.79 15.61 -22.51
C GLY A 171 10.99 16.44 -21.24
N PHE A 172 10.86 15.84 -20.05
CA PHE A 172 11.03 16.48 -18.74
C PHE A 172 11.97 15.69 -17.82
N GLU A 173 12.70 14.70 -18.36
CA GLU A 173 13.45 13.70 -17.59
C GLU A 173 14.53 14.32 -16.69
N ALA A 174 15.14 15.43 -17.14
CA ALA A 174 16.11 16.17 -16.33
C ALA A 174 15.52 16.67 -15.00
N ASP A 175 14.24 17.01 -15.01
CA ASP A 175 13.53 17.60 -13.89
C ASP A 175 12.75 16.57 -13.08
N VAL A 176 12.05 15.65 -13.77
CA VAL A 176 11.10 14.74 -13.13
C VAL A 176 11.57 13.29 -13.12
N GLY A 177 12.69 12.96 -13.77
CA GLY A 177 13.20 11.61 -13.91
C GLY A 177 12.49 10.83 -15.02
N ASN A 178 12.99 9.64 -15.34
CA ASN A 178 12.43 8.77 -16.38
C ASN A 178 11.80 7.48 -15.84
N ARG A 179 12.06 7.10 -14.58
CA ARG A 179 11.52 5.88 -13.98
C ARG A 179 10.14 6.13 -13.38
N THR A 180 9.27 5.14 -13.48
CA THR A 180 7.98 5.09 -12.77
C THR A 180 7.80 3.67 -12.27
N THR A 181 7.47 3.51 -11.00
CA THR A 181 7.15 2.17 -10.45
C THR A 181 5.66 2.02 -10.21
N HIS A 182 5.01 3.12 -9.82
CA HIS A 182 3.61 3.20 -9.47
C HIS A 182 3.02 4.46 -10.07
N ARG A 183 1.80 4.32 -10.62
CA ARG A 183 1.05 5.42 -11.19
C ARG A 183 -0.35 5.47 -10.58
N VAL A 184 -0.62 6.53 -9.83
CA VAL A 184 -1.95 6.83 -9.32
C VAL A 184 -2.78 7.52 -10.39
N MET A 185 -3.94 6.97 -10.73
CA MET A 185 -4.83 7.53 -11.75
C MET A 185 -6.31 7.32 -11.41
N TYR A 186 -7.15 8.07 -12.11
CA TYR A 186 -8.60 7.93 -12.19
C TYR A 186 -9.03 8.25 -13.62
N PRO A 187 -10.25 7.87 -14.07
CA PRO A 187 -10.60 7.87 -15.49
C PRO A 187 -10.33 9.21 -16.21
N GLU A 188 -10.71 10.32 -15.59
CA GLU A 188 -10.56 11.68 -16.12
C GLU A 188 -9.10 12.19 -16.15
N SER A 189 -8.15 11.46 -15.57
CA SER A 189 -6.76 11.85 -15.41
C SER A 189 -5.84 10.62 -15.56
N SER A 190 -6.03 9.90 -16.67
CA SER A 190 -5.39 8.62 -16.98
C SER A 190 -4.43 8.73 -18.17
N MET A 191 -3.49 7.80 -18.26
CA MET A 191 -2.57 7.63 -19.39
C MET A 191 -2.24 6.14 -19.59
N ASP A 192 -1.67 5.79 -20.75
CA ASP A 192 -1.14 4.45 -20.98
C ASP A 192 0.04 4.15 -20.06
N LEU A 193 0.17 2.88 -19.67
CA LEU A 193 1.28 2.36 -18.90
C LEU A 193 2.06 1.32 -19.70
N ASP A 194 3.33 1.19 -19.36
CA ASP A 194 4.15 0.02 -19.71
C ASP A 194 3.77 -1.20 -18.85
N ASP A 195 4.33 -2.36 -19.20
CA ASP A 195 3.99 -3.64 -18.56
C ASP A 195 4.65 -3.86 -17.19
N THR A 196 5.46 -2.91 -16.70
CA THR A 196 6.19 -2.97 -15.42
C THR A 196 5.67 -1.98 -14.38
N THR A 197 4.92 -0.97 -14.80
CA THR A 197 4.36 0.05 -13.90
C THR A 197 3.08 -0.46 -13.24
N HIS A 198 3.03 -0.36 -11.91
CA HIS A 198 1.82 -0.66 -11.15
C HIS A 198 0.80 0.47 -11.30
N LEU A 199 -0.44 0.13 -11.63
CA LEU A 199 -1.56 1.06 -11.63
C LEU A 199 -2.20 1.09 -10.25
N ILE A 200 -2.37 2.27 -9.68
CA ILE A 200 -3.20 2.49 -8.48
C ILE A 200 -4.42 3.31 -8.88
N LEU A 201 -5.58 2.67 -8.96
CA LEU A 201 -6.83 3.35 -9.22
C LEU A 201 -7.29 4.08 -7.94
N PHE A 202 -7.58 5.37 -8.05
CA PHE A 202 -8.32 6.12 -7.02
C PHE A 202 -9.80 6.23 -7.44
N PRO A 203 -10.69 5.41 -6.87
CA PRO A 203 -12.09 5.43 -7.25
C PRO A 203 -12.84 6.50 -6.47
N PHE A 204 -13.17 7.63 -7.10
CA PHE A 204 -13.98 8.69 -6.48
C PHE A 204 -15.49 8.46 -6.64
N LYS A 205 -15.87 7.49 -7.48
CA LYS A 205 -17.25 7.08 -7.77
C LYS A 205 -17.29 5.63 -8.26
N LEU A 206 -18.46 4.98 -8.19
CA LEU A 206 -18.65 3.59 -8.65
C LEU A 206 -18.23 3.44 -10.10
N ARG A 207 -18.54 4.48 -10.85
CA ARG A 207 -18.18 4.61 -12.24
C ARG A 207 -16.67 4.46 -12.51
N ASP A 208 -15.79 4.81 -11.60
CA ASP A 208 -14.34 4.66 -11.83
C ASP A 208 -13.92 3.19 -11.81
N LEU A 209 -14.58 2.39 -10.98
CA LEU A 209 -14.39 0.94 -10.91
C LEU A 209 -14.91 0.25 -12.20
N GLU A 210 -16.12 0.64 -12.64
CA GLU A 210 -16.71 0.14 -13.89
C GLU A 210 -15.82 0.51 -15.11
N TRP A 211 -15.20 1.70 -15.10
CA TRP A 211 -14.26 2.13 -16.13
C TRP A 211 -13.00 1.26 -16.18
N LEU A 212 -12.39 0.98 -15.02
CA LEU A 212 -11.18 0.16 -14.95
C LEU A 212 -11.39 -1.23 -15.56
N ILE A 213 -12.50 -1.88 -15.20
CA ILE A 213 -12.88 -3.17 -15.78
C ILE A 213 -13.00 -3.07 -17.30
N ARG A 214 -13.67 -2.01 -17.78
CA ARG A 214 -13.93 -1.81 -19.21
C ARG A 214 -12.64 -1.63 -20.02
N VAL A 215 -11.70 -0.80 -19.55
CA VAL A 215 -10.50 -0.45 -20.33
C VAL A 215 -9.51 -1.62 -20.47
N PHE A 216 -9.51 -2.58 -19.54
CA PHE A 216 -8.65 -3.77 -19.60
C PHE A 216 -9.31 -5.00 -20.23
N THR A 217 -10.65 -5.11 -20.23
CA THR A 217 -11.32 -6.30 -20.78
C THR A 217 -11.99 -6.07 -22.14
N ALA A 218 -12.23 -4.81 -22.51
CA ALA A 218 -13.07 -4.42 -23.65
C ALA A 218 -14.47 -5.07 -23.67
N ARG A 219 -14.91 -5.68 -22.56
CA ARG A 219 -16.06 -6.62 -22.51
C ARG A 219 -17.22 -6.16 -21.63
N PHE A 220 -17.13 -5.03 -20.93
CA PHE A 220 -18.25 -4.55 -20.11
C PHE A 220 -19.28 -3.73 -20.92
N PRO A 221 -20.53 -4.21 -21.06
CA PRO A 221 -21.60 -3.44 -21.69
C PRO A 221 -21.98 -2.25 -20.80
N GLY A 222 -22.04 -1.05 -21.38
CA GLY A 222 -22.40 0.17 -20.66
C GLY A 222 -22.19 1.45 -21.49
N LYS A 223 -22.86 2.54 -21.10
CA LYS A 223 -22.70 3.85 -21.76
C LYS A 223 -21.23 4.25 -21.82
N LYS A 224 -20.76 4.75 -22.97
CA LYS A 224 -19.43 5.36 -23.10
C LYS A 224 -19.26 6.43 -22.02
N TYR A 225 -18.07 6.52 -21.41
CA TYR A 225 -17.72 7.59 -20.48
C TYR A 225 -17.42 8.88 -21.26
N GLY A 226 -18.40 9.41 -21.99
CA GLY A 226 -18.19 10.59 -22.83
C GLY A 226 -16.94 10.45 -23.72
N SER A 227 -16.01 11.40 -23.59
CA SER A 227 -14.72 11.48 -24.28
C SER A 227 -13.57 10.70 -23.62
N LEU A 228 -13.81 9.98 -22.52
CA LEU A 228 -12.77 9.23 -21.82
C LEU A 228 -12.29 8.03 -22.62
N LYS A 229 -11.04 7.65 -22.33
CA LYS A 229 -10.34 6.56 -23.00
C LYS A 229 -11.11 5.24 -22.90
N SER A 230 -11.23 4.56 -24.04
CA SER A 230 -11.99 3.31 -24.17
C SER A 230 -11.15 2.04 -24.02
N VAL A 231 -9.83 2.13 -24.20
CA VAL A 231 -8.84 1.04 -24.10
C VAL A 231 -7.56 1.63 -23.52
N MET A 232 -6.85 0.88 -22.68
CA MET A 232 -5.60 1.30 -22.05
C MET A 232 -4.57 0.18 -22.11
N THR A 233 -3.29 0.52 -22.32
CA THR A 233 -2.18 -0.43 -22.18
C THR A 233 -1.70 -0.49 -20.73
N GLY A 234 -1.18 -1.65 -20.33
CA GLY A 234 -0.60 -1.90 -19.03
C GLY A 234 -0.82 -3.35 -18.58
N ASN A 235 -0.14 -3.73 -17.51
CA ASN A 235 -0.24 -5.07 -16.96
C ASN A 235 -1.37 -5.18 -15.94
N LYS A 236 -2.40 -5.99 -16.25
CA LYS A 236 -3.53 -6.25 -15.35
C LYS A 236 -3.11 -6.86 -14.01
N ASP A 237 -2.00 -7.58 -13.97
CA ASP A 237 -1.50 -8.25 -12.75
C ASP A 237 -0.76 -7.27 -11.83
N LEU A 238 -0.60 -6.01 -12.24
CA LEU A 238 0.00 -4.92 -11.45
C LEU A 238 -1.04 -3.84 -11.10
N VAL A 239 -2.33 -4.16 -11.19
CA VAL A 239 -3.43 -3.24 -10.86
C VAL A 239 -3.81 -3.34 -9.40
N MET A 240 -3.96 -2.18 -8.76
CA MET A 240 -4.41 -2.01 -7.39
C MET A 240 -5.52 -0.98 -7.32
N VAL A 241 -6.41 -1.11 -6.34
CA VAL A 241 -7.54 -0.20 -6.14
C VAL A 241 -7.51 0.36 -4.73
N LEU A 242 -7.45 1.68 -4.60
CA LEU A 242 -7.45 2.35 -3.31
C LEU A 242 -8.76 2.10 -2.55
N ASN A 243 -8.65 1.82 -1.25
CA ASN A 243 -9.78 1.59 -0.36
C ASN A 243 -10.53 2.91 -0.05
N PRO A 244 -11.85 3.00 -0.30
CA PRO A 244 -12.64 4.15 0.10
C PRO A 244 -12.61 4.45 1.61
N THR A 245 -12.42 3.42 2.47
CA THR A 245 -12.18 3.64 3.90
C THR A 245 -10.91 4.44 4.12
N PHE A 246 -9.81 4.08 3.43
CA PHE A 246 -8.55 4.82 3.51
C PHE A 246 -8.70 6.26 3.02
N MET A 247 -9.45 6.50 1.94
CA MET A 247 -9.74 7.86 1.47
C MET A 247 -10.46 8.70 2.53
N LYS A 248 -11.44 8.10 3.24
CA LYS A 248 -12.15 8.75 4.34
C LYS A 248 -11.22 9.01 5.52
N TYR A 249 -10.39 8.03 5.89
CA TYR A 249 -9.36 8.17 6.91
C TYR A 249 -8.42 9.35 6.63
N VAL A 250 -7.95 9.49 5.39
CA VAL A 250 -7.13 10.65 4.97
C VAL A 250 -7.89 11.95 5.18
N HIS A 251 -9.16 12.00 4.79
CA HIS A 251 -9.97 13.20 4.95
C HIS A 251 -10.20 13.60 6.42
N GLU A 252 -10.51 12.62 7.27
CA GLU A 252 -10.82 12.85 8.68
C GLU A 252 -9.58 13.12 9.50
N SER A 253 -8.63 12.19 9.50
CA SER A 253 -7.48 12.23 10.40
C SER A 253 -6.41 13.22 9.96
N TRP A 254 -6.26 13.48 8.66
CA TRP A 254 -5.20 14.36 8.16
C TRP A 254 -5.66 15.76 7.82
N LEU A 255 -6.88 15.91 7.31
CA LEU A 255 -7.41 17.20 6.82
C LEU A 255 -8.55 17.76 7.67
N ASP A 256 -8.89 17.11 8.79
CA ASP A 256 -9.94 17.55 9.71
C ASP A 256 -11.27 17.82 8.96
N MET A 257 -11.59 16.99 7.94
CA MET A 257 -12.77 17.11 7.07
C MET A 257 -12.90 18.42 6.28
N LYS A 258 -11.80 19.16 6.07
CA LYS A 258 -11.82 20.41 5.30
C LYS A 258 -11.93 20.14 3.80
N GLY A 259 -12.66 21.03 3.10
CA GLY A 259 -12.92 20.90 1.67
C GLY A 259 -13.96 19.81 1.36
N LYS A 260 -14.14 19.48 0.09
CA LYS A 260 -15.09 18.43 -0.29
C LYS A 260 -14.51 17.03 -0.08
N TYR A 261 -13.26 16.84 -0.49
CA TYR A 261 -12.45 15.64 -0.29
C TYR A 261 -10.97 15.93 -0.59
N PRO A 262 -10.03 15.09 -0.09
CA PRO A 262 -8.60 15.28 -0.32
C PRO A 262 -8.21 15.18 -1.81
N SER A 263 -7.17 15.89 -2.22
CA SER A 263 -6.62 15.79 -3.58
C SER A 263 -5.90 14.46 -3.83
N THR A 264 -5.77 14.08 -5.10
CA THR A 264 -4.99 12.90 -5.51
C THR A 264 -3.56 12.95 -4.97
N GLY A 265 -2.92 14.12 -5.02
CA GLY A 265 -1.58 14.29 -4.48
C GLY A 265 -1.54 14.03 -2.97
N PHE A 266 -2.44 14.65 -2.21
CA PHE A 266 -2.42 14.50 -0.75
C PHE A 266 -2.70 13.06 -0.30
N ILE A 267 -3.68 12.37 -0.92
CA ILE A 267 -3.93 10.94 -0.66
C ILE A 267 -2.70 10.10 -1.01
N THR A 268 -2.02 10.39 -2.12
CA THR A 268 -0.81 9.68 -2.54
C THR A 268 0.33 9.85 -1.54
N LEU A 269 0.48 11.04 -0.97
CA LEU A 269 1.46 11.27 0.09
C LEU A 269 1.17 10.43 1.33
N ILE A 270 -0.07 10.42 1.81
CA ILE A 270 -0.42 9.61 2.98
C ILE A 270 -0.29 8.12 2.68
N LEU A 271 -0.65 7.69 1.47
CA LEU A 271 -0.40 6.32 1.01
C LEU A 271 1.10 5.97 1.07
N ALA A 272 1.99 6.86 0.61
CA ALA A 272 3.43 6.63 0.69
C ALA A 272 3.92 6.47 2.13
N LEU A 273 3.38 7.27 3.08
CA LEU A 273 3.71 7.13 4.51
C LEU A 273 3.31 5.78 5.11
N HIS A 274 2.33 5.08 4.51
CA HIS A 274 1.89 3.75 4.95
C HIS A 274 2.69 2.60 4.34
N ILE A 275 3.30 2.80 3.18
CA ILE A 275 3.93 1.71 2.41
C ILE A 275 5.46 1.85 2.29
N CYS A 276 6.03 2.92 2.83
CA CYS A 276 7.45 3.30 2.71
C CYS A 276 8.05 3.65 4.07
N GLY A 277 9.34 3.39 4.23
CA GLY A 277 10.06 3.82 5.44
C GLY A 277 10.59 5.25 5.35
N GLU A 278 10.96 5.70 4.14
CA GLU A 278 11.35 7.09 3.86
C GLU A 278 10.58 7.64 2.66
N VAL A 279 10.13 8.90 2.77
CA VAL A 279 9.30 9.55 1.75
C VAL A 279 9.87 10.93 1.42
N ASP A 280 10.25 11.09 0.15
CA ASP A 280 10.67 12.34 -0.44
C ASP A 280 9.58 12.85 -1.40
N VAL A 281 9.23 14.12 -1.26
CA VAL A 281 8.06 14.72 -1.93
C VAL A 281 8.52 15.83 -2.87
N PHE A 282 8.12 15.72 -4.14
CA PHE A 282 8.50 16.62 -5.23
C PHE A 282 7.25 17.09 -5.98
N GLY A 283 7.23 18.33 -6.47
CA GLY A 283 6.14 18.79 -7.35
C GLY A 283 4.81 19.06 -6.66
N TYR A 284 4.82 19.49 -5.40
CA TYR A 284 3.64 19.91 -4.65
C TYR A 284 3.65 21.41 -4.39
N GLY A 285 2.45 22.00 -4.31
CA GLY A 285 2.25 23.43 -4.07
C GLY A 285 2.29 24.30 -5.33
N ALA A 286 2.21 25.60 -5.12
CA ALA A 286 2.34 26.60 -6.16
C ALA A 286 3.81 26.85 -6.55
N ASP A 287 4.03 27.59 -7.65
CA ASP A 287 5.33 28.22 -7.91
C ASP A 287 5.60 29.41 -6.97
N LYS A 288 6.77 30.03 -7.14
CA LYS A 288 7.23 31.22 -6.41
C LYS A 288 6.28 32.41 -6.48
N ASP A 289 5.47 32.50 -7.54
CA ASP A 289 4.53 33.60 -7.78
C ASP A 289 3.11 33.24 -7.32
N GLY A 290 2.93 32.06 -6.70
CA GLY A 290 1.66 31.57 -6.22
C GLY A 290 0.77 30.94 -7.31
N ASN A 291 1.29 30.73 -8.53
CA ASN A 291 0.50 30.10 -9.59
C ASN A 291 0.45 28.59 -9.41
N TRP A 292 -0.74 28.04 -9.62
CA TRP A 292 -0.97 26.60 -9.69
C TRP A 292 -1.01 26.20 -11.15
N SER A 293 0.03 25.52 -11.60
CA SER A 293 0.08 24.98 -12.96
C SER A 293 0.90 23.71 -13.04
N HIS A 294 0.77 23.02 -14.15
CA HIS A 294 1.50 21.80 -14.42
C HIS A 294 2.84 22.08 -15.10
N TYR A 295 3.89 21.32 -14.76
CA TYR A 295 5.23 21.47 -15.37
C TYR A 295 5.25 21.24 -16.90
N PHE A 296 4.26 20.52 -17.41
CA PHE A 296 4.17 20.08 -18.80
C PHE A 296 3.19 20.89 -19.65
N GLU A 297 2.50 21.87 -19.08
CA GLU A 297 1.54 22.71 -19.79
C GLU A 297 2.05 24.14 -19.92
N LYS A 298 1.67 24.81 -21.02
CA LYS A 298 1.77 26.27 -21.08
C LYS A 298 0.57 26.84 -20.33
N LEU A 299 0.83 27.64 -19.31
CA LEU A 299 -0.18 28.39 -18.55
C LEU A 299 -1.12 29.15 -19.50
N THR A 300 -2.35 28.68 -19.65
CA THR A 300 -3.42 29.40 -20.36
C THR A 300 -4.28 30.24 -19.42
N SER A 301 -4.27 29.93 -18.11
CA SER A 301 -4.96 30.71 -17.08
C SER A 301 -4.17 30.75 -15.77
N LYS A 302 -3.96 31.96 -15.25
CA LYS A 302 -3.33 32.21 -13.94
C LYS A 302 -4.31 32.09 -12.77
N THR A 303 -5.58 31.76 -13.02
CA THR A 303 -6.63 31.65 -11.99
C THR A 303 -6.90 30.22 -11.53
N LEU A 304 -6.08 29.25 -11.96
CA LEU A 304 -6.16 27.86 -11.48
C LEU A 304 -6.07 27.86 -9.95
N LYS A 305 -7.15 27.41 -9.30
CA LYS A 305 -7.24 27.14 -7.87
C LYS A 305 -7.37 25.64 -7.68
N THR A 306 -7.16 25.17 -6.45
CA THR A 306 -7.26 23.76 -6.05
C THR A 306 -8.69 23.18 -6.16
N GLY A 307 -9.64 23.96 -6.69
CA GLY A 307 -11.01 23.53 -6.97
C GLY A 307 -11.76 23.12 -5.71
N VAL A 308 -12.24 21.88 -5.70
CA VAL A 308 -13.02 21.28 -4.60
C VAL A 308 -12.17 20.82 -3.42
N HIS A 309 -10.85 20.84 -3.56
CA HIS A 309 -9.89 20.36 -2.56
C HIS A 309 -9.40 21.50 -1.66
N PRO A 310 -9.12 21.22 -0.37
CA PRO A 310 -8.59 22.21 0.57
C PRO A 310 -7.08 22.43 0.37
N GLY A 311 -6.63 22.74 -0.84
CA GLY A 311 -5.21 22.63 -1.21
C GLY A 311 -4.25 23.53 -0.42
N LEU A 312 -4.70 24.68 0.10
CA LEU A 312 -3.92 25.47 1.06
C LEU A 312 -3.67 24.69 2.35
N HIS A 313 -4.71 24.05 2.89
CA HIS A 313 -4.60 23.25 4.10
C HIS A 313 -3.77 21.98 3.88
N GLU A 314 -3.92 21.32 2.73
CA GLU A 314 -3.05 20.21 2.34
C GLU A 314 -1.58 20.63 2.35
N TYR A 315 -1.26 21.78 1.74
CA TYR A 315 0.09 22.32 1.70
C TYR A 315 0.64 22.65 3.10
N GLU A 316 -0.18 23.20 4.00
CA GLU A 316 0.18 23.42 5.40
C GLU A 316 0.53 22.11 6.12
N VAL A 317 -0.25 21.05 5.90
CA VAL A 317 -0.02 19.74 6.50
C VAL A 317 1.26 19.10 5.95
N ILE A 318 1.53 19.22 4.64
CA ILE A 318 2.79 18.79 4.01
C ILE A 318 3.98 19.52 4.65
N GLY A 319 3.91 20.85 4.76
CA GLY A 319 4.97 21.64 5.41
C GLY A 319 5.17 21.27 6.89
N LYS A 320 4.10 20.89 7.59
CA LYS A 320 4.18 20.41 8.97
C LYS A 320 4.83 19.02 9.07
N LEU A 321 4.53 18.10 8.15
CA LEU A 321 5.22 16.80 8.04
C LEU A 321 6.73 17.00 7.81
N ALA A 322 7.11 17.92 6.92
CA ALA A 322 8.50 18.23 6.63
C ALA A 322 9.24 18.83 7.85
N ARG A 323 8.64 19.82 8.53
CA ARG A 323 9.21 20.40 9.77
C ARG A 323 9.40 19.35 10.88
N LYS A 324 8.52 18.35 10.93
CA LYS A 324 8.57 17.21 11.86
C LYS A 324 9.45 16.06 11.37
N ARG A 325 10.15 16.26 10.24
CA ARG A 325 11.08 15.28 9.63
C ARG A 325 10.43 13.92 9.33
N LYS A 326 9.12 13.91 9.07
CA LYS A 326 8.37 12.72 8.63
C LYS A 326 8.45 12.51 7.12
N ILE A 327 8.81 13.55 6.38
CA ILE A 327 9.10 13.53 4.94
C ILE A 327 10.27 14.48 4.66
N THR A 328 10.94 14.30 3.53
CA THR A 328 11.75 15.36 2.90
C THR A 328 10.89 16.07 1.87
N PHE A 329 10.78 17.40 1.94
CA PHE A 329 9.94 18.16 1.00
C PHE A 329 10.78 19.08 0.11
N PHE A 330 10.76 18.80 -1.20
CA PHE A 330 11.48 19.56 -2.22
C PHE A 330 10.54 20.56 -2.90
N SER A 331 10.73 21.84 -2.59
CA SER A 331 9.87 22.93 -3.07
C SER A 331 10.21 23.46 -4.48
N GLY A 332 11.15 22.83 -5.20
CA GLY A 332 11.60 23.28 -6.52
C GLY A 332 12.64 24.39 -6.47
N ARG A 333 13.03 24.92 -7.64
CA ARG A 333 13.89 26.10 -7.74
C ARG A 333 13.04 27.37 -7.75
N HIS A 334 13.33 28.27 -6.80
CA HIS A 334 12.71 29.60 -6.69
C HIS A 334 13.38 30.66 -7.59
N ASN A 335 14.38 30.28 -8.39
CA ASN A 335 15.21 31.19 -9.17
C ASN A 335 15.13 30.87 -10.68
N LEU A 336 14.10 31.35 -11.35
CA LEU A 336 14.13 31.78 -12.76
C LEU A 336 13.20 32.99 -12.93
#